data_AF-A0A0Q9J278-F1
#
_entry.id   AF-A0A0Q9J278-F1
#
_cell.length_a   1.000
_cell.length_b   1.000
_cell.length_c   1.000
_cell.angle_alpha   90.00
_cell.angle_beta   90.00
_cell.angle_gamma   90.00
#
_symmetry.space_group_name_H-M   'P 1'
#
loop_
_entity.id
_entity.type
_entity.pdbx_description
1 polymer ?
#
loop_
_entity_poly.entity_id
_entity_poly.type
_entity_poly.pdbx_seq_one_letter_code
_entity_poly.pdbx_strand_id
1 'polypeptide(L)'
;MRRIEASVVTDFSDRMSYGGYLDLPTLLSAQRPISRPEHHDELLFIIQHQTTELWLKLVLHELETARDLLRADELAPALKCIARVKHIQKTLTEQWSVLATLTPTEYAQFRGVLGNASGFQSYQYRAVEFVLGNKNARMLQVFETDASAHAMLQTALETPSLYDEFLRLLARSGYPIPESVLQRDVTQAWTFQPELVPIFGSIYANPEEHWAAYETCEELVDLEDNFQLWRFRHLKTVERIIGSKTGTGGSSGAPFLKRALELTFFPELYAVRTEIPG
;
A
#
# COMPACT_ATOMS: atom_id res chain seq x y z
N MET A 1 9.89 33.37 -27.15
CA MET A 1 10.86 32.70 -26.28
C MET A 1 10.69 33.24 -24.87
N ARG A 2 10.46 32.38 -23.86
CA ARG A 2 10.22 32.83 -22.47
C ARG A 2 11.55 33.36 -21.92
N ARG A 3 11.59 34.61 -21.42
CA ARG A 3 12.80 35.17 -20.80
C ARG A 3 13.05 34.45 -19.47
N ILE A 4 14.27 33.96 -19.25
CA ILE A 4 14.71 33.43 -17.96
C ILE A 4 14.98 34.63 -17.05
N GLU A 5 14.44 34.59 -15.83
CA GLU A 5 14.68 35.66 -14.83
C GLU A 5 16.17 35.74 -14.49
N ALA A 6 16.69 36.95 -14.30
CA ALA A 6 18.10 37.18 -14.00
C ALA A 6 18.55 36.59 -12.65
N SER A 7 17.60 36.25 -11.77
CA SER A 7 17.81 35.59 -10.48
C SER A 7 18.08 34.09 -10.59
N VAL A 8 17.85 33.48 -11.77
CA VAL A 8 18.04 32.04 -11.96
C VAL A 8 19.54 31.72 -11.94
N VAL A 9 19.93 30.86 -11.00
CA VAL A 9 21.29 30.32 -10.93
C VAL A 9 21.53 29.37 -12.11
N THR A 10 22.62 29.59 -12.85
CA THR A 10 22.97 28.82 -14.06
C THR A 10 24.26 28.01 -13.94
N ASP A 11 25.09 28.29 -12.94
CA ASP A 11 26.32 27.54 -12.66
C ASP A 11 26.13 26.60 -11.45
N PHE A 12 26.29 25.31 -11.71
CA PHE A 12 26.14 24.22 -10.74
C PHE A 12 27.43 23.39 -10.58
N SER A 13 28.58 23.92 -10.99
CA SER A 13 29.89 23.24 -10.84
C SER A 13 30.18 22.82 -9.40
N ASP A 14 29.93 23.72 -8.44
CA ASP A 14 30.14 23.50 -7.00
C ASP A 14 28.83 23.58 -6.19
N ARG A 15 27.66 23.44 -6.84
CA ARG A 15 26.34 23.57 -6.18
C ARG A 15 25.47 22.35 -6.46
N MET A 16 24.61 22.01 -5.50
CA MET A 16 23.61 20.96 -5.69
C MET A 16 22.70 21.30 -6.88
N SER A 17 22.69 20.44 -7.89
CA SER A 17 21.78 20.54 -9.02
C SER A 17 20.51 19.72 -8.76
N TYR A 18 19.43 20.02 -9.49
CA TYR A 18 18.21 19.22 -9.46
C TYR A 18 18.48 17.73 -9.76
N GLY A 19 19.32 17.46 -10.77
CA GLY A 19 19.69 16.11 -11.16
C GLY A 19 20.51 15.38 -10.09
N GLY A 20 21.39 16.10 -9.39
CA GLY A 20 22.17 15.55 -8.28
C GLY A 20 21.34 15.24 -7.04
N TYR A 21 20.42 16.14 -6.66
CA TYR A 21 19.57 15.96 -5.48
C TYR A 21 18.61 14.76 -5.62
N LEU A 22 18.05 14.56 -6.82
CA LEU A 22 17.13 13.44 -7.09
C LEU A 22 17.82 12.17 -7.57
N ASP A 23 19.16 12.19 -7.69
CA ASP A 23 19.97 11.13 -8.29
C ASP A 23 19.40 10.63 -9.64
N LEU A 24 19.06 11.58 -10.51
CA LEU A 24 18.43 11.27 -11.81
C LEU A 24 19.28 10.35 -12.70
N PRO A 25 20.63 10.41 -12.72
CA PRO A 25 21.43 9.46 -13.49
C PRO A 25 21.18 8.00 -13.07
N THR A 26 21.07 7.72 -11.76
CA THR A 26 20.72 6.39 -11.26
C THR A 26 19.26 6.05 -11.59
N LEU A 27 18.32 6.95 -11.26
CA LEU A 27 16.89 6.69 -11.45
C LEU A 27 16.51 6.47 -12.93
N LEU A 28 17.04 7.30 -13.84
CA LEU A 28 16.73 7.28 -15.27
C LEU A 28 17.61 6.30 -16.08
N SER A 29 18.49 5.53 -15.43
CA SER A 29 19.23 4.42 -16.06
C SER A 29 18.76 3.03 -15.62
N ALA A 30 17.71 2.98 -14.78
CA ALA A 30 17.12 1.75 -14.28
C ALA A 30 16.13 1.10 -15.28
N GLN A 31 15.72 1.80 -16.33
CA GLN A 31 14.77 1.28 -17.34
C GLN A 31 15.54 0.47 -18.39
N ARG A 32 15.47 -0.86 -18.32
CA ARG A 32 16.25 -1.76 -19.19
C ARG A 32 15.35 -2.80 -19.88
N PRO A 33 14.74 -2.47 -21.04
CA PRO A 33 13.98 -3.41 -21.84
C PRO A 33 14.80 -4.65 -22.24
N ILE A 34 14.21 -5.83 -22.10
CA ILE A 34 14.84 -7.13 -22.35
C ILE A 34 14.37 -7.80 -23.65
N SER A 35 13.25 -7.35 -24.25
CA SER A 35 12.80 -7.87 -25.55
C SER A 35 13.81 -7.62 -26.67
N ARG A 36 13.94 -8.57 -27.60
CA ARG A 36 14.86 -8.50 -28.75
C ARG A 36 14.14 -8.96 -30.03
N PRO A 37 13.95 -8.09 -31.05
CA PRO A 37 14.19 -6.63 -31.01
C PRO A 37 13.39 -5.95 -29.91
N GLU A 38 13.82 -4.77 -29.48
CA GLU A 38 13.14 -4.01 -28.42
C GLU A 38 11.69 -3.71 -28.83
N HIS A 39 10.76 -4.02 -27.94
CA HIS A 39 9.33 -3.77 -28.12
C HIS A 39 8.96 -2.42 -27.50
N HIS A 40 8.25 -1.59 -28.28
CA HIS A 40 7.85 -0.24 -27.90
C HIS A 40 7.20 -0.15 -26.51
N ASP A 41 6.20 -1.01 -26.25
CA ASP A 41 5.42 -0.96 -25.00
C ASP A 41 6.10 -1.58 -23.77
N GLU A 42 7.30 -2.15 -23.90
CA GLU A 42 8.02 -2.70 -22.74
C GLU A 42 8.46 -1.57 -21.78
N LEU A 43 8.82 -0.39 -22.31
CA LEU A 43 9.18 0.76 -21.49
C LEU A 43 7.99 1.25 -20.64
N LEU A 44 6.77 1.28 -21.21
CA LEU A 44 5.54 1.56 -20.47
C LEU A 44 5.37 0.58 -19.31
N PHE A 45 5.54 -0.71 -19.59
CA PHE A 45 5.41 -1.76 -18.58
C PHE A 45 6.42 -1.56 -17.44
N ILE A 46 7.68 -1.25 -17.74
CA ILE A 46 8.71 -0.99 -16.73
C ILE A 46 8.38 0.25 -15.89
N ILE A 47 8.10 1.39 -16.54
CA ILE A 47 7.84 2.66 -15.86
C ILE A 47 6.61 2.55 -14.94
N GLN A 48 5.53 1.90 -15.39
CA GLN A 48 4.33 1.67 -14.58
C GLN A 48 4.65 1.00 -13.24
N HIS A 49 5.53 0.00 -13.24
CA HIS A 49 5.89 -0.72 -12.02
C HIS A 49 6.89 0.08 -11.17
N GLN A 50 7.85 0.77 -11.80
CA GLN A 50 8.82 1.59 -11.06
C GLN A 50 8.14 2.78 -10.35
N THR A 51 7.18 3.46 -10.99
CA THR A 51 6.41 4.53 -10.31
C THR A 51 5.57 3.97 -9.17
N THR A 52 4.98 2.78 -9.34
CA THR A 52 4.27 2.07 -8.27
C THR A 52 5.19 1.81 -7.07
N GLU A 53 6.39 1.28 -7.30
CA GLU A 53 7.34 0.96 -6.23
C GLU A 53 7.87 2.22 -5.52
N LEU A 54 8.03 3.35 -6.22
CA LEU A 54 8.35 4.63 -5.58
C LEU A 54 7.20 5.13 -4.69
N TRP A 55 5.95 4.99 -5.14
CA TRP A 55 4.80 5.34 -4.33
C TRP A 55 4.63 4.40 -3.13
N LEU A 56 4.82 3.10 -3.29
CA LEU A 56 4.78 2.12 -2.19
C LEU A 56 5.87 2.40 -1.15
N LYS A 57 7.07 2.81 -1.57
CA LYS A 57 8.13 3.26 -0.67
C LYS A 57 7.65 4.41 0.23
N LEU A 58 7.00 5.42 -0.36
CA LEU A 58 6.48 6.56 0.38
C LEU A 58 5.27 6.18 1.25
N VAL A 59 4.37 5.33 0.76
CA VAL A 59 3.26 4.80 1.56
C VAL A 59 3.78 4.09 2.80
N LEU A 60 4.78 3.23 2.66
CA LEU A 60 5.38 2.52 3.78
C LEU A 60 5.99 3.49 4.80
N HIS A 61 6.76 4.48 4.34
CA HIS A 61 7.33 5.52 5.19
C HIS A 61 6.26 6.27 6.00
N GLU A 62 5.17 6.69 5.37
CA GLU A 62 4.09 7.42 6.03
C GLU A 62 3.27 6.53 6.98
N LEU A 63 3.02 5.27 6.61
CA LEU A 63 2.29 4.32 7.47
C LEU A 63 3.07 3.92 8.71
N GLU A 64 4.37 3.66 8.57
CA GLU A 64 5.24 3.38 9.73
C GLU A 64 5.33 4.60 10.65
N THR A 65 5.44 5.80 10.07
CA THR A 65 5.41 7.05 10.83
C THR A 65 4.08 7.23 11.56
N ALA A 66 2.95 7.02 10.88
CA ALA A 66 1.62 7.11 11.49
C ALA A 66 1.45 6.11 12.63
N ARG A 67 1.87 4.86 12.44
CA ARG A 67 1.87 3.82 13.48
C ARG A 67 2.69 4.25 14.70
N ASP A 68 3.90 4.75 14.50
CA ASP A 68 4.77 5.12 15.61
C ASP A 68 4.26 6.38 16.34
N LEU A 69 3.61 7.30 15.62
CA LEU A 69 2.89 8.44 16.22
C LEU A 69 1.67 8.00 17.03
N LEU A 70 0.88 7.03 16.54
CA LEU A 70 -0.23 6.43 17.32
C LEU A 70 0.31 5.76 18.59
N ARG A 71 1.45 5.07 18.52
CA ARG A 71 2.12 4.49 19.70
C ARG A 71 2.52 5.55 20.72
N ALA A 72 2.90 6.75 20.27
CA ALA A 72 3.30 7.87 21.09
C ALA A 72 2.15 8.79 21.53
N ASP A 73 0.90 8.42 21.27
CA ASP A 73 -0.30 9.24 21.53
C ASP A 73 -0.35 10.57 20.75
N GLU A 74 0.39 10.67 19.64
CA GLU A 74 0.42 11.82 18.73
C GLU A 74 -0.58 11.66 17.58
N LEU A 75 -1.88 11.67 17.91
CA LEU A 75 -2.94 11.36 16.95
C LEU A 75 -3.00 12.32 15.76
N ALA A 76 -3.00 13.65 15.98
CA ALA A 76 -3.16 14.61 14.90
C ALA A 76 -2.04 14.54 13.84
N PRO A 77 -0.75 14.45 14.22
CA PRO A 77 0.33 14.12 13.28
C PRO A 77 0.12 12.78 12.55
N ALA A 78 -0.35 11.74 13.23
CA ALA A 78 -0.61 10.44 12.62
C ALA A 78 -1.70 10.52 11.52
N LEU A 79 -2.80 11.22 11.81
CA LEU A 79 -3.87 11.46 10.84
C LEU A 79 -3.39 12.27 9.63
N LYS A 80 -2.47 13.21 9.82
CA LYS A 80 -1.84 13.95 8.71
C LYS A 80 -1.00 13.03 7.80
N CYS A 81 -0.32 12.02 8.36
CA CYS A 81 0.37 11.00 7.58
C CYS A 81 -0.62 10.11 6.81
N ILE A 82 -1.69 9.65 7.47
CA ILE A 82 -2.76 8.86 6.83
C ILE A 82 -3.40 9.63 5.68
N ALA A 83 -3.73 10.91 5.86
CA ALA A 83 -4.26 11.76 4.80
C ALA A 83 -3.34 11.82 3.57
N ARG A 84 -2.01 11.86 3.78
CA ARG A 84 -1.04 11.80 2.68
C ARG A 84 -1.04 10.43 1.99
N VAL A 85 -1.12 9.33 2.76
CA VAL A 85 -1.26 7.98 2.20
C VAL A 85 -2.49 7.88 1.30
N LYS A 86 -3.64 8.41 1.71
CA LYS A 86 -4.86 8.43 0.89
C LYS A 86 -4.65 9.12 -0.46
N HIS A 87 -3.96 10.27 -0.47
CA HIS A 87 -3.61 10.94 -1.73
C HIS A 87 -2.67 10.11 -2.61
N ILE A 88 -1.69 9.41 -2.03
CA ILE A 88 -0.80 8.52 -2.78
C ILE A 88 -1.57 7.33 -3.34
N GLN A 89 -2.48 6.73 -2.57
CA GLN A 89 -3.35 5.63 -3.03
C GLN A 89 -4.24 6.06 -4.21
N LYS A 90 -4.73 7.31 -4.20
CA LYS A 90 -5.45 7.88 -5.36
C LYS A 90 -4.55 7.92 -6.60
N THR A 91 -3.32 8.43 -6.49
CA THR A 91 -2.36 8.43 -7.61
C THR A 91 -2.05 7.02 -8.10
N LEU A 92 -1.78 6.09 -7.20
CA LEU A 92 -1.57 4.66 -7.49
C LEU A 92 -2.75 4.03 -8.25
N THR A 93 -3.97 4.45 -7.91
CA THR A 93 -5.20 3.96 -8.54
C THR A 93 -5.40 4.57 -9.93
N GLU A 94 -5.20 5.88 -10.06
CA GLU A 94 -5.41 6.60 -11.32
C GLU A 94 -4.42 6.16 -12.41
N GLN A 95 -3.16 5.89 -12.05
CA GLN A 95 -2.13 5.46 -13.01
C GLN A 95 -2.46 4.12 -13.70
N TRP A 96 -3.39 3.30 -13.19
CA TRP A 96 -3.88 2.12 -13.93
C TRP A 96 -4.48 2.50 -15.29
N SER A 97 -4.93 3.75 -15.45
CA SER A 97 -5.44 4.27 -16.73
C SER A 97 -4.36 4.37 -17.80
N VAL A 98 -3.09 4.52 -17.42
CA VAL A 98 -1.95 4.50 -18.34
C VAL A 98 -1.69 3.06 -18.80
N LEU A 99 -1.51 2.10 -17.87
CA LEU A 99 -1.32 0.70 -18.27
C LEU A 99 -2.52 0.11 -19.02
N ALA A 100 -3.72 0.62 -18.77
CA ALA A 100 -4.92 0.25 -19.51
C ALA A 100 -4.83 0.55 -21.02
N THR A 101 -3.90 1.39 -21.50
CA THR A 101 -3.70 1.57 -22.95
C THR A 101 -2.99 0.39 -23.60
N LEU A 102 -2.31 -0.46 -22.83
CA LEU A 102 -1.66 -1.67 -23.30
C LEU A 102 -2.70 -2.72 -23.70
N THR A 103 -2.66 -3.15 -24.96
CA THR A 103 -3.57 -4.15 -25.50
C THR A 103 -3.07 -5.58 -25.29
N PRO A 104 -3.96 -6.60 -25.34
CA PRO A 104 -3.54 -7.99 -25.35
C PRO A 104 -2.54 -8.34 -26.46
N THR A 105 -2.69 -7.72 -27.63
CA THR A 105 -1.84 -7.96 -28.82
C THR A 105 -0.41 -7.45 -28.60
N GLU A 106 -0.26 -6.25 -28.04
CA GLU A 106 1.05 -5.69 -27.71
C GLU A 106 1.70 -6.48 -26.57
N TYR A 107 0.96 -6.76 -25.49
CA TYR A 107 1.52 -7.49 -24.36
C TYR A 107 1.98 -8.90 -24.74
N ALA A 108 1.26 -9.60 -25.61
CA ALA A 108 1.64 -10.94 -26.06
C ALA A 108 3.02 -10.99 -26.75
N GLN A 109 3.46 -9.90 -27.37
CA GLN A 109 4.72 -9.83 -28.13
C GLN A 109 5.96 -9.83 -27.23
N PHE A 110 5.86 -9.33 -26.00
CA PHE A 110 6.99 -9.30 -25.05
C PHE A 110 6.74 -10.04 -23.74
N ARG A 111 5.51 -10.52 -23.46
CA ARG A 111 5.22 -11.29 -22.24
C ARG A 111 6.17 -12.47 -22.01
N GLY A 112 6.60 -13.14 -23.09
CA GLY A 112 7.48 -14.30 -23.01
C GLY A 112 8.86 -14.00 -22.37
N VAL A 113 9.38 -12.78 -22.52
CA VAL A 113 10.69 -12.42 -21.96
C VAL A 113 10.64 -12.12 -20.46
N LEU A 114 9.46 -11.86 -19.90
CA LEU A 114 9.28 -11.58 -18.46
C LEU A 114 9.57 -12.80 -17.57
N GLY A 115 9.62 -14.01 -18.14
CA GLY A 115 9.85 -15.25 -17.39
C GLY A 115 8.88 -15.41 -16.23
N ASN A 116 9.42 -15.55 -15.02
CA ASN A 116 8.64 -15.74 -13.79
C ASN A 116 8.41 -14.45 -12.99
N ALA A 117 8.80 -13.28 -13.52
CA ALA A 117 8.67 -12.01 -12.81
C ALA A 117 7.19 -11.69 -12.55
N SER A 118 6.86 -11.35 -11.31
CA SER A 118 5.49 -11.06 -10.89
C SER A 118 5.44 -10.05 -9.74
N GLY A 119 4.38 -9.23 -9.69
CA GLY A 119 4.12 -8.35 -8.55
C GLY A 119 3.95 -9.07 -7.21
N PHE A 120 3.76 -10.40 -7.21
CA PHE A 120 3.84 -11.22 -5.99
C PHE A 120 5.21 -11.13 -5.28
N GLN A 121 6.26 -10.79 -6.03
CA GLN A 121 7.64 -10.60 -5.55
C GLN A 121 7.93 -9.14 -5.16
N SER A 122 6.90 -8.28 -5.04
CA SER A 122 7.09 -6.93 -4.49
C SER A 122 7.14 -6.99 -2.96
N TYR A 123 8.34 -6.82 -2.39
CA TYR A 123 8.53 -6.79 -0.94
C TYR A 123 7.91 -5.53 -0.31
N GLN A 124 7.92 -4.39 -1.00
CA GLN A 124 7.29 -3.16 -0.48
C GLN A 124 5.78 -3.29 -0.41
N TYR A 125 5.14 -3.85 -1.45
CA TYR A 125 3.71 -4.16 -1.41
C TYR A 125 3.38 -5.09 -0.24
N ARG A 126 4.20 -6.13 -0.02
CA ARG A 126 4.02 -7.06 1.08
C ARG A 126 4.21 -6.39 2.45
N ALA A 127 5.17 -5.48 2.58
CA ALA A 127 5.39 -4.71 3.80
C ALA A 127 4.17 -3.82 4.13
N VAL A 128 3.60 -3.14 3.12
CA VAL A 128 2.36 -2.36 3.29
C VAL A 128 1.22 -3.25 3.78
N GLU A 129 1.00 -4.42 3.17
CA GLU A 129 -0.01 -5.39 3.64
C GLU A 129 0.20 -5.80 5.10
N PHE A 130 1.45 -6.02 5.52
CA PHE A 130 1.77 -6.40 6.91
C PHE A 130 1.52 -5.25 7.89
N VAL A 131 1.92 -4.03 7.54
CA VAL A 131 1.69 -2.83 8.35
C VAL A 131 0.20 -2.54 8.50
N LEU A 132 -0.63 -2.88 7.50
CA LEU A 132 -2.09 -2.76 7.58
C LEU A 132 -2.77 -3.93 8.30
N GLY A 133 -2.05 -5.02 8.61
CA GLY A 133 -2.54 -6.14 9.42
C GLY A 133 -2.78 -7.46 8.67
N ASN A 134 -2.65 -7.49 7.34
CA ASN A 134 -2.75 -8.71 6.53
C ASN A 134 -1.41 -9.48 6.53
N LYS A 135 -1.06 -10.00 7.70
CA LYS A 135 0.23 -10.66 7.95
C LYS A 135 0.24 -12.12 7.53
N ASN A 136 1.33 -12.57 6.93
CA ASN A 136 1.50 -13.95 6.52
C ASN A 136 2.98 -14.35 6.48
N ALA A 137 3.45 -15.01 7.54
CA ALA A 137 4.84 -15.44 7.68
C ALA A 137 5.36 -16.29 6.50
N ARG A 138 4.48 -17.05 5.81
CA ARG A 138 4.89 -17.86 4.64
C ARG A 138 5.38 -17.00 3.48
N MET A 139 5.01 -15.72 3.43
CA MET A 139 5.48 -14.81 2.39
C MET A 139 6.98 -14.50 2.50
N LEU A 140 7.59 -14.69 3.67
CA LEU A 140 9.03 -14.50 3.85
C LEU A 140 9.86 -15.46 2.98
N GLN A 141 9.34 -16.67 2.72
CA GLN A 141 10.00 -17.68 1.89
C GLN A 141 10.28 -17.18 0.46
N VAL A 142 9.46 -16.25 -0.04
CA VAL A 142 9.64 -15.65 -1.37
C VAL A 142 10.91 -14.78 -1.44
N PHE A 143 11.38 -14.30 -0.30
CA PHE A 143 12.46 -13.32 -0.17
C PHE A 143 13.71 -13.86 0.52
N GLU A 144 13.83 -15.17 0.76
CA GLU A 144 15.00 -15.79 1.42
C GLU A 144 16.34 -15.47 0.73
N THR A 145 16.32 -15.24 -0.58
CA THR A 145 17.52 -14.92 -1.37
C THR A 145 17.85 -13.42 -1.41
N ASP A 146 16.95 -12.56 -0.91
CA ASP A 146 17.16 -11.12 -0.77
C ASP A 146 17.14 -10.76 0.72
N ALA A 147 18.32 -10.74 1.33
CA ALA A 147 18.48 -10.48 2.76
C ALA A 147 17.89 -9.13 3.21
N SER A 148 17.93 -8.10 2.34
CA SER A 148 17.40 -6.78 2.66
C SER A 148 15.88 -6.79 2.67
N ALA A 149 15.26 -7.37 1.64
CA ALA A 149 13.81 -7.52 1.57
C ALA A 149 13.27 -8.42 2.70
N HIS A 150 13.95 -9.53 2.97
CA HIS A 150 13.59 -10.43 4.05
C HIS A 150 13.63 -9.73 5.42
N ALA A 151 14.70 -8.99 5.72
CA ALA A 151 14.84 -8.27 6.99
C ALA A 151 13.74 -7.21 7.18
N MET A 152 13.42 -6.46 6.11
CA MET A 152 12.31 -5.50 6.12
C MET A 152 10.98 -6.18 6.43
N LEU A 153 10.68 -7.29 5.76
CA LEU A 153 9.43 -8.02 5.95
C LEU A 153 9.34 -8.72 7.31
N GLN A 154 10.45 -9.25 7.82
CA GLN A 154 10.51 -9.81 9.18
C GLN A 154 10.15 -8.72 10.21
N THR A 155 10.75 -7.54 10.07
CA THR A 155 10.47 -6.39 10.95
C THR A 155 9.00 -6.00 10.88
N ALA A 156 8.43 -5.88 9.67
CA ALA A 156 7.01 -5.55 9.49
C ALA A 156 6.07 -6.64 10.04
N LEU A 157 6.46 -7.91 9.98
CA LEU A 157 5.69 -9.03 10.53
C LEU A 157 5.64 -8.98 12.06
N GLU A 158 6.78 -8.72 12.71
CA GLU A 158 6.93 -8.71 14.16
C GLU A 158 6.46 -7.41 14.82
N THR A 159 6.38 -6.32 14.06
CA THR A 159 5.91 -5.04 14.56
C THR A 159 4.39 -4.98 14.55
N PRO A 160 3.70 -4.48 15.60
CA PRO A 160 2.25 -4.26 15.59
C PRO A 160 1.78 -3.50 14.34
N SER A 161 0.61 -3.85 13.81
CA SER A 161 0.01 -3.16 12.67
C SER A 161 -0.47 -1.75 13.06
N LEU A 162 -0.84 -0.94 12.06
CA LEU A 162 -1.50 0.35 12.28
C LEU A 162 -2.78 0.18 13.10
N TYR A 163 -3.56 -0.89 12.84
CA TYR A 163 -4.78 -1.18 13.57
C TYR A 163 -4.51 -1.60 15.01
N ASP A 164 -3.47 -2.41 15.25
CA ASP A 164 -3.05 -2.77 16.60
C ASP A 164 -2.72 -1.52 17.43
N GLU A 165 -1.95 -0.58 16.87
CA GLU A 165 -1.58 0.63 17.59
C GLU A 165 -2.76 1.60 17.77
N PHE A 166 -3.71 1.64 16.83
CA PHE A 166 -4.96 2.37 17.01
C PHE A 166 -5.77 1.81 18.19
N LEU A 167 -5.94 0.48 18.26
CA LEU A 167 -6.66 -0.16 19.36
C LEU A 167 -5.94 0.05 20.70
N ARG A 168 -4.60 0.03 20.73
CA ARG A 168 -3.85 0.36 21.94
C ARG A 168 -3.99 1.83 22.35
N LEU A 169 -4.05 2.75 21.38
CA LEU A 169 -4.34 4.16 21.66
C LEU A 169 -5.73 4.34 22.25
N LEU A 170 -6.75 3.64 21.73
CA LEU A 170 -8.08 3.62 22.33
C LEU A 170 -8.04 3.09 23.78
N ALA A 171 -7.33 2.00 24.04
CA ALA A 171 -7.18 1.47 25.39
C ALA A 171 -6.54 2.50 26.35
N ARG A 172 -5.46 3.17 25.93
CA ARG A 172 -4.81 4.24 26.71
C ARG A 172 -5.72 5.46 26.92
N SER A 173 -6.66 5.68 26.00
CA SER A 173 -7.66 6.74 26.06
C SER A 173 -8.91 6.38 26.88
N GLY A 174 -8.94 5.19 27.50
CA GLY A 174 -10.00 4.76 28.41
C GLY A 174 -11.11 3.90 27.78
N TYR A 175 -11.01 3.53 26.51
CA TYR A 175 -11.95 2.60 25.89
C TYR A 175 -11.71 1.16 26.39
N PRO A 176 -12.76 0.34 26.56
CA PRO A 176 -12.66 -0.99 27.17
C PRO A 176 -12.15 -2.06 26.18
N ILE A 177 -10.97 -1.86 25.60
CA ILE A 177 -10.36 -2.80 24.66
C ILE A 177 -9.93 -4.08 25.40
N PRO A 178 -10.31 -5.29 24.94
CA PRO A 178 -9.96 -6.54 25.62
C PRO A 178 -8.46 -6.80 25.72
N GLU A 179 -7.99 -7.35 26.85
CA GLU A 179 -6.57 -7.68 27.03
C GLU A 179 -6.05 -8.69 26.01
N SER A 180 -6.91 -9.61 25.56
CA SER A 180 -6.62 -10.58 24.50
C SER A 180 -6.25 -9.92 23.16
N VAL A 181 -6.81 -8.74 22.88
CA VAL A 181 -6.47 -7.91 21.72
C VAL A 181 -5.14 -7.20 21.93
N LEU A 182 -4.91 -6.65 23.13
CA LEU A 182 -3.70 -5.86 23.44
C LEU A 182 -2.42 -6.71 23.47
N GLN A 183 -2.53 -7.96 23.94
CA GLN A 183 -1.43 -8.92 24.11
C GLN A 183 -1.37 -10.02 23.04
N ARG A 184 -2.11 -9.89 21.94
CA ARG A 184 -2.12 -10.92 20.88
C ARG A 184 -0.74 -11.16 20.28
N ASP A 185 -0.55 -12.34 19.68
CA ASP A 185 0.58 -12.58 18.78
C ASP A 185 0.43 -11.72 17.52
N VAL A 186 1.22 -10.64 17.44
CA VAL A 186 1.16 -9.69 16.33
C VAL A 186 1.68 -10.26 15.03
N THR A 187 2.39 -11.41 15.03
CA THR A 187 2.85 -12.05 13.79
C THR A 187 1.73 -12.72 13.00
N GLN A 188 0.59 -12.98 13.65
CA GLN A 188 -0.62 -13.46 13.00
C GLN A 188 -1.39 -12.33 12.31
N ALA A 189 -2.04 -12.65 11.19
CA ALA A 189 -2.99 -11.75 10.54
C ALA A 189 -4.07 -11.28 11.53
N TRP A 190 -4.50 -10.03 11.37
CA TRP A 190 -5.69 -9.58 12.07
C TRP A 190 -6.91 -10.40 11.61
N THR A 191 -7.73 -10.83 12.56
CA THR A 191 -8.99 -11.53 12.31
C THR A 191 -10.09 -10.87 13.13
N PHE A 192 -11.30 -10.86 12.59
CA PHE A 192 -12.47 -10.24 13.21
C PHE A 192 -12.64 -10.61 14.70
N GLN A 193 -12.78 -9.58 15.53
CA GLN A 193 -13.00 -9.65 16.97
C GLN A 193 -14.40 -9.10 17.30
N PRO A 194 -15.41 -9.97 17.52
CA PRO A 194 -16.78 -9.54 17.79
C PRO A 194 -16.91 -8.59 18.99
N GLU A 195 -16.04 -8.74 20.00
CA GLU A 195 -16.03 -7.94 21.23
C GLU A 195 -15.72 -6.46 20.99
N LEU A 196 -15.09 -6.10 19.87
CA LEU A 196 -14.80 -4.69 19.55
C LEU A 196 -15.99 -3.97 18.90
N VAL A 197 -16.95 -4.71 18.32
CA VAL A 197 -18.08 -4.10 17.58
C VAL A 197 -18.92 -3.19 18.50
N PRO A 198 -19.30 -3.60 19.72
CA PRO A 198 -20.05 -2.71 20.62
C PRO A 198 -19.25 -1.46 21.05
N ILE A 199 -17.92 -1.57 21.12
CA ILE A 199 -17.04 -0.44 21.47
C ILE A 199 -17.09 0.60 20.35
N PHE A 200 -16.90 0.17 19.10
CA PHE A 200 -17.10 1.06 17.96
C PHE A 200 -18.55 1.57 17.91
N GLY A 201 -19.55 0.74 18.21
CA GLY A 201 -20.95 1.15 18.27
C GLY A 201 -21.17 2.35 19.19
N SER A 202 -20.56 2.34 20.38
CA SER A 202 -20.62 3.49 21.30
C SER A 202 -19.91 4.75 20.78
N ILE A 203 -18.80 4.60 20.05
CA ILE A 203 -18.07 5.71 19.43
C ILE A 203 -18.95 6.37 18.36
N TYR A 204 -19.56 5.58 17.48
CA TYR A 204 -20.43 6.08 16.41
C TYR A 204 -21.77 6.62 16.92
N ALA A 205 -22.28 6.11 18.05
CA ALA A 205 -23.51 6.63 18.65
C ALA A 205 -23.34 8.01 19.29
N ASN A 206 -22.11 8.39 19.69
CA ASN A 206 -21.81 9.66 20.36
C ASN A 206 -20.58 10.36 19.74
N PRO A 207 -20.64 10.74 18.45
CA PRO A 207 -19.47 11.24 17.73
C PRO A 207 -18.95 12.57 18.27
N GLU A 208 -19.80 13.42 18.87
CA GLU A 208 -19.37 14.68 19.48
C GLU A 208 -18.47 14.45 20.71
N GLU A 209 -18.79 13.42 21.52
CA GLU A 209 -18.01 13.05 22.70
C GLU A 209 -16.75 12.25 22.36
N HIS A 210 -16.79 11.53 21.23
CA HIS A 210 -15.73 10.62 20.79
C HIS A 210 -15.07 11.04 19.47
N TRP A 211 -15.06 12.33 19.16
CA TRP A 211 -14.68 12.85 17.83
C TRP A 211 -13.34 12.30 17.32
N ALA A 212 -12.31 12.31 18.16
CA ALA A 212 -10.98 11.83 17.79
C ALA A 212 -11.00 10.34 17.37
N ALA A 213 -11.70 9.49 18.12
CA ALA A 213 -11.82 8.06 17.81
C ALA A 213 -12.71 7.84 16.57
N TYR A 214 -13.82 8.60 16.46
CA TYR A 214 -14.73 8.57 15.33
C TYR A 214 -14.01 8.94 14.02
N GLU A 215 -13.33 10.09 13.99
CA GLU A 215 -12.55 10.56 12.84
C GLU A 215 -11.47 9.54 12.45
N THR A 216 -10.77 8.98 13.42
CA THR A 216 -9.74 7.96 13.14
C THR A 216 -10.34 6.70 12.53
N CYS A 217 -11.54 6.29 12.95
CA CYS A 217 -12.22 5.16 12.33
C CYS A 217 -12.55 5.44 10.86
N GLU A 218 -13.08 6.62 10.54
CA GLU A 218 -13.38 6.99 9.15
C GLU A 218 -12.11 7.10 8.30
N GLU A 219 -11.02 7.62 8.85
CA GLU A 219 -9.73 7.70 8.17
C GLU A 219 -9.15 6.32 7.84
N LEU A 220 -9.35 5.32 8.71
CA LEU A 220 -8.98 3.93 8.45
C LEU A 220 -9.90 3.28 7.40
N VAL A 221 -11.20 3.54 7.45
CA VAL A 221 -12.16 3.04 6.43
C VAL A 221 -11.83 3.60 5.05
N ASP A 222 -11.55 4.90 4.94
CA ASP A 222 -11.11 5.53 3.70
C ASP A 222 -9.81 4.90 3.16
N LEU A 223 -8.88 4.60 4.07
CA LEU A 223 -7.60 3.99 3.72
C LEU A 223 -7.77 2.58 3.14
N GLU A 224 -8.67 1.77 3.74
CA GLU A 224 -9.02 0.46 3.20
C GLU A 224 -9.79 0.57 1.89
N ASP A 225 -10.79 1.43 1.79
CA ASP A 225 -11.60 1.61 0.57
C ASP A 225 -10.71 1.99 -0.63
N ASN A 226 -9.79 2.94 -0.44
CA ASN A 226 -8.82 3.30 -1.46
C ASN A 226 -7.90 2.13 -1.86
N PHE A 227 -7.50 1.28 -0.90
CA PHE A 227 -6.71 0.08 -1.19
C PHE A 227 -7.50 -0.97 -1.98
N GLN A 228 -8.77 -1.17 -1.64
CA GLN A 228 -9.66 -2.08 -2.37
C GLN A 228 -9.93 -1.57 -3.78
N LEU A 229 -10.10 -0.26 -3.97
CA LEU A 229 -10.24 0.34 -5.28
C LEU A 229 -8.98 0.11 -6.13
N TRP A 230 -7.79 0.26 -5.54
CA TRP A 230 -6.55 -0.07 -6.23
C TRP A 230 -6.46 -1.55 -6.62
N ARG A 231 -6.80 -2.48 -5.71
CA ARG A 231 -6.85 -3.94 -6.00
C ARG A 231 -7.85 -4.25 -7.12
N PHE A 232 -9.01 -3.59 -7.12
CA PHE A 232 -10.03 -3.78 -8.13
C PHE A 232 -9.56 -3.29 -9.50
N ARG A 233 -8.97 -2.09 -9.56
CA ARG A 233 -8.39 -1.54 -10.80
C ARG A 233 -7.25 -2.39 -11.32
N HIS A 234 -6.42 -2.95 -10.45
CA HIS A 234 -5.40 -3.94 -10.80
C HIS A 234 -6.04 -5.18 -11.44
N LEU A 235 -7.02 -5.81 -10.78
CA LEU A 235 -7.74 -6.96 -11.31
C LEU A 235 -8.33 -6.68 -12.71
N LYS A 236 -9.05 -5.56 -12.87
CA LYS A 236 -9.67 -5.20 -14.15
C LYS A 236 -8.64 -4.95 -15.24
N THR A 237 -7.48 -4.38 -14.90
CA THR A 237 -6.37 -4.17 -15.84
C THR A 237 -5.72 -5.49 -16.25
N VAL A 238 -5.57 -6.44 -15.32
CA VAL A 238 -5.08 -7.78 -15.63
C VAL A 238 -6.08 -8.53 -16.53
N GLU A 239 -7.37 -8.52 -16.20
CA GLU A 239 -8.41 -9.19 -17.01
C GLU A 239 -8.46 -8.66 -18.45
N ARG A 240 -8.33 -7.35 -18.66
CA ARG A 240 -8.34 -6.78 -20.01
C ARG A 240 -7.08 -7.09 -20.83
N ILE A 241 -5.93 -7.31 -20.19
CA ILE A 241 -4.64 -7.57 -20.88
C ILE A 241 -4.44 -9.07 -21.13
N ILE A 242 -4.69 -9.92 -20.12
CA ILE A 242 -4.40 -11.36 -20.19
C ILE A 242 -5.62 -12.27 -20.08
N GLY A 243 -6.82 -11.74 -19.82
CA GLY A 243 -8.02 -12.54 -19.58
C GLY A 243 -7.85 -13.43 -18.34
N SER A 244 -8.22 -14.70 -18.50
CA SER A 244 -8.13 -15.74 -17.44
C SER A 244 -6.83 -16.55 -17.48
N LYS A 245 -5.80 -16.10 -18.22
CA LYS A 245 -4.50 -16.79 -18.28
C LYS A 245 -3.84 -16.81 -16.90
N THR A 246 -3.14 -17.90 -16.60
CA THR A 246 -2.24 -18.02 -15.42
C THR A 246 -1.26 -16.85 -15.37
N GLY A 247 -0.95 -16.37 -14.16
CA GLY A 247 0.05 -15.33 -13.95
C GLY A 247 1.48 -15.84 -14.23
N THR A 248 2.40 -14.94 -14.57
CA THR A 248 3.82 -15.25 -14.77
C THR A 248 4.48 -15.81 -13.50
N GLY A 249 4.01 -15.39 -12.32
CA GLY A 249 4.45 -15.94 -11.02
C GLY A 249 3.80 -17.27 -10.62
N GLY A 250 3.11 -17.96 -11.52
CA GLY A 250 2.49 -19.28 -11.24
C GLY A 250 1.14 -19.24 -10.51
N SER A 251 0.61 -18.06 -10.18
CA SER A 251 -0.73 -17.94 -9.59
C SER A 251 -1.84 -18.21 -10.61
N SER A 252 -3.06 -18.47 -10.13
CA SER A 252 -4.23 -18.66 -10.99
C SER A 252 -4.62 -17.42 -11.83
N GLY A 253 -3.92 -16.29 -11.72
CA GLY A 253 -4.23 -15.06 -12.45
C GLY A 253 -5.38 -14.27 -11.82
N ALA A 254 -6.35 -13.84 -12.62
CA ALA A 254 -7.51 -13.06 -12.16
C ALA A 254 -8.25 -13.67 -10.93
N PRO A 255 -8.51 -15.00 -10.85
CA PRO A 255 -9.09 -15.61 -9.65
C PRO A 255 -8.28 -15.41 -8.35
N PHE A 256 -6.95 -15.33 -8.42
CA PHE A 256 -6.11 -15.05 -7.25
C PHE A 256 -6.32 -13.60 -6.79
N LEU A 257 -6.34 -12.66 -7.73
CA LEU A 257 -6.58 -11.24 -7.44
C LEU A 257 -8.02 -11.00 -6.93
N LYS A 258 -8.99 -11.79 -7.42
CA LYS A 258 -10.39 -11.71 -6.96
C LYS A 258 -10.52 -12.09 -5.49
N ARG A 259 -9.83 -13.14 -5.03
CA ARG A 259 -9.78 -13.49 -3.60
C ARG A 259 -9.15 -12.40 -2.73
N ALA A 260 -8.20 -11.63 -3.27
CA ALA A 260 -7.62 -10.52 -2.52
C ALA A 260 -8.63 -9.39 -2.25
N LEU A 261 -9.72 -9.28 -3.03
CA LEU A 261 -10.82 -8.33 -2.78
C LEU A 261 -11.75 -8.77 -1.64
N GLU A 262 -11.69 -10.04 -1.23
CA GLU A 262 -12.48 -10.57 -0.12
C GLU A 262 -11.80 -10.34 1.24
N LEU A 263 -10.53 -9.93 1.22
CA LEU A 263 -9.78 -9.60 2.43
C LEU A 263 -10.18 -8.22 2.94
N THR A 264 -10.17 -8.05 4.26
CA THR A 264 -10.38 -6.76 4.92
C THR A 264 -9.28 -6.52 5.95
N PHE A 265 -8.88 -5.25 6.14
CA PHE A 265 -7.89 -4.89 7.15
C PHE A 265 -8.57 -4.56 8.48
N PHE A 266 -9.72 -3.90 8.45
CA PHE A 266 -10.42 -3.38 9.63
C PHE A 266 -11.87 -3.92 9.72
N PRO A 267 -12.08 -5.24 9.87
CA PRO A 267 -13.38 -5.87 9.74
C PRO A 267 -14.44 -5.33 10.70
N GLU A 268 -14.05 -4.95 11.92
CA GLU A 268 -14.95 -4.44 12.95
C GLU A 268 -15.50 -3.07 12.59
N LEU A 269 -14.70 -2.25 11.89
CA LEU A 269 -15.17 -0.97 11.37
C LEU A 269 -16.27 -1.19 10.32
N TYR A 270 -16.20 -2.21 9.46
CA TYR A 270 -17.32 -2.49 8.57
C TYR A 270 -18.51 -3.13 9.30
N ALA A 271 -18.26 -4.04 10.23
CA ALA A 271 -19.31 -4.74 10.97
C ALA A 271 -20.20 -3.80 11.80
N VAL A 272 -19.63 -2.76 12.43
CA VAL A 272 -20.40 -1.83 13.26
C VAL A 272 -21.51 -1.10 12.49
N ARG A 273 -21.41 -0.97 11.16
CA ARG A 273 -22.43 -0.29 10.35
C ARG A 273 -23.82 -0.93 10.46
N THR A 274 -23.90 -2.22 10.81
CA THR A 274 -25.19 -2.90 11.02
C THR A 274 -25.79 -2.70 12.41
N GLU A 275 -25.04 -2.11 13.34
CA GLU A 275 -25.46 -1.88 14.72
C GLU A 275 -25.76 -0.39 15.03
N ILE A 276 -25.36 0.53 14.14
CA ILE A 276 -25.66 1.96 14.28
C ILE A 276 -27.17 2.18 14.03
N PRO A 277 -27.91 2.79 14.97
CA PRO A 277 -29.31 3.17 14.75
C PRO A 277 -29.43 4.14 13.56
N GLY A 278 -30.40 3.90 12.68
CA GLY A 278 -30.71 4.78 11.53
C GLY A 278 -31.51 6.03 11.90
#